data_AF-A0A356EA36-F1
#
_entry.id   AF-A0A356EA36-F1
#
_cell.length_a   1.000
_cell.length_b   1.000
_cell.length_c   1.000
_cell.angle_alpha   90.00
_cell.angle_beta   90.00
_cell.angle_gamma   90.00
#
_symmetry.space_group_name_H-M   'P 1'
#
loop_
_entity.id
_entity.type
_entity.pdbx_description
1 polymer ?
#
loop_
_entity_poly.entity_id
_entity_poly.type
_entity_poly.pdbx_seq_one_letter_code
_entity_poly.pdbx_strand_id
1 'polypeptide(L)' 'YTGCVAVFDSGKPGKTIALRFDIDCVNVKETKDPNHLPNKLGFASLNDGFMHACGHDA' A
#
# COMPACT_ATOMS: atom_id res chain seq x y z
N TYR A 1 9.34 -0.19 -8.73
CA TYR A 1 8.32 0.55 -9.52
C TYR A 1 7.95 1.80 -8.74
N THR A 2 7.82 2.95 -9.37
CA THR A 2 7.67 4.25 -8.68
C THR A 2 6.26 4.83 -8.70
N GLY A 3 5.27 4.10 -9.21
CA GLY A 3 3.86 4.52 -9.18
C GLY A 3 2.92 3.45 -9.75
N CYS A 4 1.64 3.55 -9.37
CA CYS A 4 0.55 2.72 -9.88
C CYS A 4 -0.61 3.62 -10.28
N VAL A 5 -1.24 3.32 -11.42
CA VAL A 5 -2.46 4.00 -11.90
C VAL A 5 -3.49 2.94 -12.26
N ALA A 6 -4.71 3.13 -11.80
CA ALA A 6 -5.86 2.31 -12.18
C ALA A 6 -7.01 3.21 -12.62
N VAL A 7 -7.73 2.76 -13.64
CA VAL A 7 -9.00 3.37 -14.08
C VAL A 7 -10.11 2.39 -13.72
N PHE A 8 -11.08 2.87 -12.96
CA PHE A 8 -12.31 2.13 -12.68
C PHE A 8 -13.45 2.77 -13.47
N ASP A 9 -13.90 2.08 -14.51
CA ASP A 9 -15.13 2.45 -15.21
C ASP A 9 -16.33 1.79 -14.54
N SER A 10 -17.19 2.60 -13.94
CA SER A 10 -18.41 2.12 -13.29
C SER A 10 -19.57 1.86 -14.25
N GLY A 11 -19.45 2.25 -15.53
CA GLY A 11 -20.51 2.21 -16.53
C GLY A 11 -21.65 3.24 -16.30
N LYS A 12 -21.55 4.08 -15.27
CA LYS A 12 -22.57 5.08 -14.93
C LYS A 12 -22.22 6.44 -15.55
N PRO A 13 -23.16 7.13 -16.22
CA PRO A 13 -22.91 8.46 -16.76
C PRO A 13 -22.69 9.47 -15.63
N GLY A 14 -21.77 10.43 -15.83
CA GLY A 14 -21.48 11.46 -14.83
C GLY A 14 -20.05 12.00 -14.92
N LYS A 15 -19.63 12.69 -13.86
CA LYS A 15 -18.28 13.27 -13.74
C LYS A 15 -17.26 12.21 -13.33
N THR A 16 -16.02 12.38 -13.76
CA THR A 16 -14.87 11.58 -13.32
C THR A 16 -14.31 12.12 -12.00
N ILE A 17 -13.95 11.22 -11.08
CA ILE A 17 -13.24 11.56 -9.83
C ILE A 17 -11.81 11.00 -9.95
N ALA A 18 -10.82 11.85 -9.67
CA ALA A 18 -9.42 11.43 -9.54
C ALA A 18 -9.03 11.36 -8.06
N LEU A 19 -8.41 10.26 -7.66
CA LEU A 19 -7.87 10.05 -6.32
C LEU A 19 -6.34 9.92 -6.43
N ARG A 20 -5.62 10.62 -5.55
CA ARG A 20 -4.16 10.56 -5.45
C ARG A 20 -3.76 10.14 -4.05
N PHE A 21 -2.87 9.16 -3.99
CA PHE A 21 -2.32 8.62 -2.75
C PHE A 21 -0.79 8.69 -2.80
N ASP A 22 -0.16 8.81 -1.64
CA ASP A 22 1.28 8.58 -1.52
C ASP A 22 1.57 7.10 -1.28
N ILE A 23 2.69 6.60 -1.81
CA ILE A 23 3.11 5.20 -1.68
C ILE A 23 4.56 5.21 -1.19
N ASP A 24 4.78 5.83 -0.03
CA ASP A 24 6.07 5.95 0.63
C ASP A 24 6.26 4.86 1.69
N CYS A 25 7.52 4.52 1.98
CA CYS A 25 7.87 3.66 3.09
C CYS A 25 8.70 4.44 4.12
N VAL A 26 8.73 3.95 5.35
CA VAL A 26 9.46 4.54 6.47
C VAL A 26 10.44 3.52 7.06
N ASN A 27 11.39 4.01 7.87
CA ASN A 27 12.42 3.20 8.54
C ASN A 27 11.83 2.41 9.72
N VAL A 28 10.93 1.47 9.41
CA VAL A 28 10.27 0.59 10.37
C VAL A 28 10.48 -0.86 9.95
N LYS A 29 10.85 -1.70 10.92
CA LYS A 29 10.99 -3.14 10.69
C LYS A 29 9.62 -3.80 10.62
N GLU A 30 9.30 -4.43 9.50
CA GLU A 30 8.10 -5.24 9.40
C GLU A 30 8.20 -6.51 10.26
N THR A 31 7.10 -6.88 10.90
CA THR A 31 7.03 -8.08 11.74
C THR A 31 7.17 -9.36 10.92
N LYS A 32 7.76 -10.39 11.53
CA LYS A 32 7.87 -11.75 10.97
C LYS A 32 6.75 -12.69 11.44
N ASP A 33 5.76 -12.18 12.18
CA ASP A 33 4.61 -12.98 12.60
C ASP A 33 3.89 -13.56 11.37
N PRO A 34 3.75 -14.89 11.23
CA PRO A 34 3.04 -15.51 10.11
C PRO A 34 1.57 -15.10 10.00
N ASN A 35 0.96 -14.56 11.07
CA ASN A 35 -0.42 -14.06 11.06
C ASN A 35 -0.55 -12.62 10.55
N HIS A 36 0.56 -11.89 10.39
CA HIS A 36 0.55 -10.57 9.76
C HIS A 36 0.07 -10.68 8.31
N LEU A 37 -0.94 -9.90 7.91
CA LEU A 37 -1.59 -10.04 6.60
C LEU A 37 -0.61 -10.00 5.41
N PRO A 38 0.37 -9.06 5.35
CA PRO A 38 1.37 -9.06 4.30
C PRO A 38 2.21 -10.34 4.24
N ASN A 39 2.57 -10.93 5.38
CA ASN A 39 3.27 -12.22 5.41
C ASN A 39 2.37 -13.35 4.87
N LYS A 40 1.12 -13.41 5.36
CA LYS A 40 0.14 -14.44 4.97
C LYS A 40 -0.22 -14.38 3.48
N LEU A 41 -0.27 -13.19 2.91
CA LEU A 41 -0.67 -12.93 1.53
C LEU A 41 0.52 -12.75 0.57
N GLY A 42 1.76 -12.89 1.07
CA GLY A 42 2.97 -12.89 0.26
C GLY A 42 3.37 -11.53 -0.31
N PHE A 43 3.03 -10.44 0.37
CA PHE A 43 3.38 -9.07 -0.04
C PHE A 43 4.10 -8.24 1.04
N ALA A 44 4.66 -8.89 2.06
CA ALA A 44 5.56 -8.23 3.00
C ALA A 44 6.72 -7.53 2.29
N SER A 45 7.27 -6.51 2.93
CA SER A 45 8.39 -5.74 2.41
C SER A 45 9.58 -6.64 2.07
N LEU A 46 10.11 -6.42 0.87
CA LEU A 46 11.33 -7.07 0.42
C LEU A 46 12.58 -6.33 0.92
N ASN A 47 12.42 -5.14 1.49
CA ASN A 47 13.51 -4.29 1.96
C ASN A 47 13.59 -4.35 3.48
N ASP A 48 14.58 -5.07 4.00
CA ASP A 48 14.71 -5.27 5.44
C ASP A 48 14.88 -3.93 6.19
N GLY A 49 14.01 -3.67 7.17
CA GLY A 49 14.02 -2.43 7.98
C GLY A 49 13.23 -1.26 7.39
N PHE A 50 12.55 -1.48 6.27
CA PHE A 50 11.66 -0.49 5.65
C PHE A 50 10.29 -1.11 5.38
N MET A 51 9.21 -0.40 5.69
CA MET A 51 7.85 -0.85 5.36
C MET A 51 6.89 0.32 5.15
N HIS A 52 5.76 0.07 4.50
CA HIS A 52 4.64 1.00 4.42
C HIS A 52 3.91 1.02 5.78
N ALA A 53 4.25 2.00 6.62
CA ALA A 53 3.65 2.18 7.95
C ALA A 53 3.28 3.66 8.24
N CYS A 54 3.16 4.47 7.18
CA CYS A 54 2.78 5.87 7.31
C CYS A 54 1.34 5.98 7.83
N GLY A 55 1.13 6.83 8.85
CA GLY A 55 -0.18 6.99 9.51
C GLY A 55 -0.55 5.88 10.48
N HIS A 56 0.39 4.97 10.82
CA HIS A 56 0.24 3.95 11.85
C HIS A 56 0.91 4.36 13.19
N ASP A 57 1.28 5.63 13.33
CA ASP A 57 1.75 6.25 14.56
C ASP A 57 0.56 6.53 15.50
N ALA A 58 0.22 5.54 16.31
CA ALA A 58 -0.66 5.68 17.47
C ALA A 58 0.04 5.17 18.73
#